data_AF-A0A349PT20-F1
#
_entry.id   AF-A0A349PT20-F1
#
_cell.length_a   1.000
_cell.length_b   1.000
_cell.length_c   1.000
_cell.angle_alpha   90.00
_cell.angle_beta   90.00
_cell.angle_gamma   90.00
#
_symmetry.space_group_name_H-M   'P 1'
#
loop_
_entity.id
_entity.type
_entity.pdbx_description
1 polymer ?
#
loop_
_entity_poly.entity_id
_entity_poly.type
_entity_poly.pdbx_seq_one_letter_code
_entity_poly.pdbx_strand_id
1 'polypeptide(L)'
;MEKNQLVYAVQSDRWKTILGQKPPILAPWEKGLAQALACPGTMNAAELEIAVRTAFEKYLQFDGTVHKKGGFQLHFDDKWAPLLTKLLPTEIVRTDDLTIGRSAMPGENGMVKVSNALRSRLRSNEHETEDRGYIERCFGRSIYSPDKLARIEQQLCTGNHLGCHLWFTKGASASDQLISADTQRLYEQAEEQAKLNRAAFARDLDLHQSALARLSEQIRNCLLVHQQPERIPARQGWLDGTKVWREPVLHDDRVFLRSDEESRPGFAVDLMLDASASRLHCQEAIAIQGYILAKSLASCGIPVRVTSFCSLRGYTVLRILKDFGDKNGERNVFNYFAAGWNRDGLALRGAGELIKSAPAEKHLLILLTDA
;
A
#
# COMPACT_ATOMS: atom_id res chain seq x y z
N MET A 1 0.97 1.96 21.15
CA MET A 1 -0.02 0.98 21.65
C MET A 1 -0.85 1.49 22.84
N GLU A 2 -0.55 2.65 23.45
CA GLU A 2 -1.28 3.17 24.62
C GLU A 2 -2.71 3.68 24.34
N LYS A 3 -3.01 4.19 23.12
CA LYS A 3 -4.31 4.82 22.82
C LYS A 3 -5.53 3.89 22.87
N ASN A 4 -5.35 2.56 22.77
CA ASN A 4 -6.45 1.59 22.86
C ASN A 4 -6.67 1.05 24.28
N GLN A 5 -5.71 1.19 25.20
CA GLN A 5 -5.83 0.61 26.54
C GLN A 5 -6.97 1.24 27.35
N LEU A 6 -7.16 2.56 27.24
CA LEU A 6 -8.22 3.29 27.94
C LEU A 6 -9.62 2.81 27.54
N VAL A 7 -9.87 2.66 26.24
CA VAL A 7 -11.18 2.22 25.73
C VAL A 7 -11.48 0.81 26.22
N TYR A 8 -10.50 -0.10 26.14
CA TYR A 8 -10.66 -1.46 26.66
C TYR A 8 -10.86 -1.49 28.18
N ALA A 9 -10.17 -0.64 28.93
CA ALA A 9 -10.29 -0.58 30.38
C ALA A 9 -11.70 -0.12 30.82
N VAL A 10 -12.21 0.96 30.22
CA VAL A 10 -13.55 1.50 30.52
C VAL A 10 -14.66 0.55 30.04
N GLN A 11 -14.50 -0.08 28.87
CA GLN A 11 -15.45 -1.10 28.39
C GLN A 11 -15.44 -2.34 29.29
N SER A 12 -14.26 -2.82 29.69
CA SER A 12 -14.13 -3.99 30.57
C SER A 12 -14.77 -3.76 31.92
N ASP A 13 -14.60 -2.57 32.50
CA ASP A 13 -15.27 -2.16 33.74
C ASP A 13 -16.79 -2.23 33.61
N ARG A 14 -17.35 -1.58 32.58
CA ARG A 14 -18.80 -1.59 32.32
C ARG A 14 -19.38 -2.99 32.16
N TRP A 15 -18.76 -3.84 31.33
CA TRP A 15 -19.29 -5.18 31.07
C TRP A 15 -19.15 -6.11 32.28
N LYS A 16 -18.08 -5.99 33.07
CA LYS A 16 -17.93 -6.77 34.30
C LYS A 16 -18.96 -6.35 35.35
N THR A 17 -19.27 -5.05 35.47
CA THR A 17 -20.34 -4.56 36.35
C THR A 17 -21.71 -5.10 35.94
N ILE A 18 -22.03 -5.09 34.64
CA ILE A 18 -23.29 -5.64 34.11
C ILE A 18 -23.40 -7.15 34.38
N LEU A 19 -22.30 -7.88 34.26
CA LEU A 19 -22.23 -9.32 34.48
C LEU A 19 -22.12 -9.72 35.97
N GLY A 20 -22.15 -8.76 36.90
CA GLY A 20 -22.01 -9.01 38.34
C GLY A 20 -20.63 -9.53 38.77
N GLN A 21 -19.61 -9.35 37.92
CA GLN A 21 -18.24 -9.78 38.16
C GLN A 21 -17.42 -8.68 38.84
N LYS A 22 -16.29 -9.06 39.47
CA LYS A 22 -15.40 -8.08 40.10
C LYS A 22 -14.79 -7.14 39.03
N PRO A 23 -14.94 -5.82 39.16
CA PRO A 23 -14.40 -4.86 38.19
C PRO A 23 -12.86 -4.89 38.18
N PRO A 24 -12.23 -4.52 37.05
CA PRO A 24 -10.78 -4.43 36.95
C PRO A 24 -10.24 -3.26 37.79
N ILE A 25 -8.98 -3.34 38.19
CA ILE A 25 -8.32 -2.23 38.90
C ILE A 25 -8.03 -1.13 37.87
N LEU A 26 -8.80 -0.05 37.93
CA LEU A 26 -8.61 1.15 37.11
C LEU A 26 -7.77 2.20 37.84
N ALA A 27 -7.01 3.00 37.10
CA ALA A 27 -6.37 4.18 37.67
C ALA A 27 -7.46 5.18 38.16
N PRO A 28 -7.18 6.02 39.17
CA PRO A 28 -8.16 6.97 39.72
C PRO A 28 -8.82 7.86 38.67
N TRP A 29 -8.04 8.25 37.66
CA TRP A 29 -8.50 9.05 36.53
C TRP A 29 -9.46 8.27 35.61
N GLU A 30 -9.13 7.02 35.25
CA GLU A 30 -9.95 6.15 34.39
C GLU A 30 -11.26 5.76 35.07
N LYS A 31 -11.20 5.52 36.40
CA LYS A 31 -12.38 5.26 37.23
C LYS A 31 -13.34 6.46 37.23
N GLY A 32 -12.81 7.68 37.29
CA GLY A 32 -13.60 8.90 37.19
C GLY A 32 -14.29 9.04 35.84
N LEU A 33 -13.59 8.72 34.75
CA LEU A 33 -14.16 8.72 33.39
C LEU A 33 -15.25 7.65 33.23
N ALA A 34 -15.01 6.43 33.69
CA ALA A 34 -15.99 5.33 33.62
C ALA A 34 -17.28 5.67 34.37
N GLN A 35 -17.18 6.28 35.56
CA GLN A 35 -18.33 6.74 36.34
C GLN A 35 -19.09 7.88 35.64
N ALA A 36 -18.38 8.84 35.05
CA ALA A 36 -19.00 9.92 34.29
C ALA A 36 -19.74 9.41 33.04
N LEU A 37 -19.28 8.30 32.43
CA LEU A 37 -19.89 7.66 31.26
C LEU A 37 -20.90 6.55 31.58
N ALA A 38 -21.16 6.25 32.87
CA ALA A 38 -22.07 5.20 33.28
C ALA A 38 -23.55 5.54 33.00
N CYS A 39 -23.88 6.82 32.81
CA CYS A 39 -25.17 7.40 32.39
C CYS A 39 -26.40 6.47 32.63
N PRO A 40 -27.10 6.61 33.77
CA PRO A 40 -28.24 5.75 34.09
C PRO A 40 -29.36 5.86 33.05
N GLY A 41 -30.04 4.75 32.77
CA GLY A 41 -31.09 4.65 31.74
C GLY A 41 -32.37 5.46 32.00
N THR A 42 -32.41 6.24 33.10
CA THR A 42 -33.50 7.17 33.43
C THR A 42 -33.28 8.58 32.87
N MET A 43 -32.11 8.86 32.28
CA MET A 43 -31.80 10.17 31.71
C MET A 43 -32.52 10.39 30.37
N ASN A 44 -33.02 11.61 30.15
CA ASN A 44 -33.56 12.00 28.86
C ASN A 44 -32.44 12.32 27.85
N ALA A 45 -32.74 12.33 26.54
CA ALA A 45 -31.74 12.50 25.49
C ALA A 45 -30.87 13.77 25.64
N ALA A 46 -31.49 14.89 26.04
CA ALA A 46 -30.80 16.15 26.28
C ALA A 46 -29.85 16.09 27.49
N GLU A 47 -30.25 15.38 28.55
CA GLU A 47 -29.44 15.22 29.76
C GLU A 47 -28.24 14.29 29.51
N LEU A 48 -28.45 13.26 28.70
CA LEU A 48 -27.40 12.35 28.26
C LEU A 48 -26.36 13.06 27.41
N GLU A 49 -26.78 13.91 26.48
CA GLU A 49 -25.87 14.72 25.67
C GLU A 49 -25.00 15.64 26.54
N ILE A 50 -25.61 16.34 27.51
CA ILE A 50 -24.87 17.21 28.44
C ILE A 50 -23.88 16.39 29.27
N ALA A 51 -24.31 15.27 29.86
CA ALA A 51 -23.46 14.44 30.70
C ALA A 51 -22.23 13.89 29.93
N VAL A 52 -22.43 13.44 28.69
CA VAL A 52 -21.35 12.94 27.83
C VAL A 52 -20.41 14.06 27.41
N ARG A 53 -20.95 15.25 27.04
CA ARG A 53 -20.13 16.42 26.69
C ARG A 53 -19.28 16.88 27.87
N THR A 54 -19.86 16.99 29.07
CA THR A 54 -19.11 17.38 30.27
C THR A 54 -18.04 16.35 30.65
N ALA A 55 -18.30 15.05 30.46
CA ALA A 55 -17.30 14.01 30.65
C ALA A 55 -16.13 14.16 29.64
N PHE A 56 -16.44 14.42 28.38
CA PHE A 56 -15.42 14.59 27.33
C PHE A 56 -14.64 15.89 27.45
N GLU A 57 -15.26 17.00 27.87
CA GLU A 57 -14.58 18.25 28.17
C GLU A 57 -13.61 18.08 29.35
N LYS A 58 -14.09 17.52 30.46
CA LYS A 58 -13.30 17.37 31.69
C LYS A 58 -12.14 16.38 31.57
N TYR A 59 -12.35 15.25 30.91
CA TYR A 59 -11.37 14.17 30.86
C TYR A 59 -10.61 14.12 29.54
N LEU A 60 -11.23 14.45 28.41
CA LEU A 60 -10.62 14.34 27.08
C LEU A 60 -10.34 15.69 26.41
N GLN A 61 -10.62 16.81 27.09
CA GLN A 61 -10.43 18.18 26.57
C GLN A 61 -11.13 18.38 25.21
N PHE A 62 -12.33 17.80 25.06
CA PHE A 62 -13.11 17.84 23.84
C PHE A 62 -14.46 18.53 24.06
N ASP A 63 -14.60 19.74 23.51
CA ASP A 63 -15.78 20.60 23.70
C ASP A 63 -16.87 20.38 22.64
N GLY A 64 -16.75 19.32 21.83
CA GLY A 64 -17.75 18.98 20.80
C GLY A 64 -17.63 19.75 19.48
N THR A 65 -16.69 20.68 19.36
CA THR A 65 -16.36 21.38 18.12
C THR A 65 -15.02 20.89 17.57
N VAL A 66 -15.00 20.51 16.28
CA VAL A 66 -13.76 20.11 15.61
C VAL A 66 -12.91 21.34 15.34
N HIS A 67 -12.00 21.64 16.24
CA HIS A 67 -11.01 22.69 16.06
C HIS A 67 -9.99 22.26 14.99
N LYS A 68 -10.19 22.68 13.74
CA LYS A 68 -9.15 22.58 12.71
C LYS A 68 -8.02 23.53 13.12
N LYS A 69 -6.88 22.99 13.53
CA LYS A 69 -5.66 23.77 13.74
C LYS A 69 -5.24 24.35 12.38
N GLY A 70 -5.55 25.61 12.14
CA GLY A 70 -4.99 26.36 11.01
C GLY A 70 -3.49 26.46 11.20
N GLY A 71 -2.71 26.02 10.22
CA GLY A 71 -1.26 26.17 10.24
C GLY A 71 -0.92 27.65 10.28
N PHE A 72 -0.34 28.13 11.38
CA PHE A 72 0.17 29.47 11.51
C PHE A 72 1.66 29.42 11.13
N GLN A 73 2.02 29.96 9.96
CA GLN A 73 3.41 30.07 9.53
C GLN A 73 4.00 31.37 10.09
N LEU A 74 5.00 31.24 10.95
CA LEU A 74 5.78 32.36 11.47
C LEU A 74 7.25 32.14 11.09
N HIS A 75 7.85 33.13 10.44
CA HIS A 75 9.29 33.17 10.18
C HIS A 75 9.98 33.96 11.31
N PHE A 76 10.98 33.34 11.95
CA PHE A 76 11.79 33.99 12.97
C PHE A 76 13.26 33.58 12.86
N ASP A 77 14.15 34.47 13.31
CA ASP A 77 15.60 34.27 13.29
C ASP A 77 16.10 33.20 14.28
N ASP A 78 17.20 32.54 13.91
CA ASP A 78 17.82 31.34 14.51
C ASP A 78 18.08 31.38 16.02
N LYS A 79 18.05 32.55 16.66
CA LYS A 79 18.40 32.72 18.08
C LYS A 79 17.28 32.27 19.04
N TRP A 80 16.02 32.21 18.57
CA TRP A 80 14.86 31.88 19.42
C TRP A 80 14.34 30.45 19.25
N ALA A 81 14.86 29.70 18.28
CA ALA A 81 14.49 28.32 17.97
C ALA A 81 14.58 27.31 19.14
N PRO A 82 15.63 27.31 20.00
CA PRO A 82 15.75 26.31 21.08
C PRO A 82 14.80 26.57 22.27
N LEU A 83 14.32 27.80 22.42
CA LEU A 83 13.43 28.19 23.53
C LEU A 83 11.96 27.90 23.17
N LEU A 84 11.59 28.06 21.89
CA LEU A 84 10.24 27.81 21.37
C LEU A 84 9.93 26.32 21.17
N THR A 85 10.93 25.49 20.85
CA THR A 85 10.80 24.03 20.75
C THR A 85 10.49 23.35 22.08
N LYS A 86 10.72 24.02 23.22
CA LYS A 86 10.26 23.57 24.54
C LYS A 86 8.81 23.94 24.84
N LEU A 87 8.23 24.92 24.14
CA LEU A 87 6.93 25.52 24.45
C LEU A 87 5.84 25.15 23.42
N LEU A 88 6.20 24.71 22.22
CA LEU A 88 5.27 24.30 21.16
C LEU A 88 5.25 22.78 20.98
N PRO A 89 4.09 22.18 20.64
CA PRO A 89 3.99 20.75 20.38
C PRO A 89 4.76 20.41 19.09
N THR A 90 6.01 19.98 19.24
CA THR A 90 6.79 19.44 18.13
C THR A 90 6.25 18.06 17.76
N GLU A 91 5.85 17.87 16.52
CA GLU A 91 5.52 16.54 16.00
C GLU A 91 6.82 15.73 15.87
N ILE A 92 6.87 14.60 16.57
CA ILE A 92 8.01 13.69 16.54
C ILE A 92 7.92 12.90 15.23
N VAL A 93 8.75 13.26 14.26
CA VAL A 93 8.91 12.48 13.03
C VAL A 93 9.98 11.43 13.28
N ARG A 94 9.57 10.16 13.25
CA ARG A 94 10.47 9.02 13.37
C ARG A 94 11.17 8.81 12.02
N THR A 95 12.46 9.15 11.93
CA THR A 95 13.28 8.84 10.76
C THR A 95 13.83 7.43 10.90
N ASP A 96 13.23 6.48 10.18
CA ASP A 96 13.69 5.09 10.19
C ASP A 96 14.74 4.88 9.08
N ASP A 97 15.89 4.35 9.47
CA ASP A 97 16.87 3.80 8.53
C ASP A 97 16.56 2.33 8.27
N LEU A 98 16.65 1.91 7.01
CA LEU A 98 16.59 0.50 6.66
C LEU A 98 17.89 -0.19 7.09
N THR A 99 17.88 -0.81 8.27
CA THR A 99 18.86 -1.86 8.60
C THR A 99 18.12 -3.12 9.04
N ILE A 100 18.27 -4.21 8.30
CA ILE A 100 17.64 -5.48 8.63
C ILE A 100 18.70 -6.35 9.32
N GLY A 101 18.47 -6.70 10.59
CA GLY A 101 19.31 -7.63 11.32
C GLY A 101 18.77 -9.04 11.16
N ARG A 102 19.52 -9.94 10.49
CA ARG A 102 19.26 -11.38 10.57
C ARG A 102 20.04 -11.95 11.75
N SER A 103 19.36 -12.33 12.84
CA SER A 103 19.90 -13.33 13.76
C SER A 103 19.67 -14.70 13.10
N ALA A 104 20.76 -15.39 12.80
CA ALA A 104 20.72 -16.72 12.21
C ALA A 104 20.38 -17.76 13.30
N MET A 105 19.10 -17.93 13.64
CA MET A 105 18.57 -19.12 14.34
C MET A 105 17.08 -19.29 14.00
N PRO A 106 16.61 -20.52 13.70
CA PRO A 106 15.19 -20.79 13.46
C PRO A 106 14.44 -20.68 14.79
N GLY A 107 13.74 -19.56 15.01
CA GLY A 107 12.93 -19.33 16.21
C GLY A 107 12.85 -17.88 16.68
N GLU A 108 13.66 -16.96 16.17
CA GLU A 108 13.60 -15.54 16.52
C GLU A 108 13.13 -14.69 15.33
N ASN A 109 12.04 -13.96 15.54
CA ASN A 109 11.43 -13.07 14.56
C ASN A 109 12.47 -12.08 14.00
N GLY A 110 12.59 -11.99 12.67
CA GLY A 110 13.49 -11.06 12.00
C GLY A 110 13.24 -9.62 12.45
N MET A 111 14.14 -9.07 13.25
CA MET A 111 14.04 -7.71 13.76
C MET A 111 14.68 -6.74 12.74
N VAL A 112 13.87 -5.85 12.19
CA VAL A 112 14.39 -4.61 11.58
C VAL A 112 15.02 -3.81 12.72
N LYS A 113 16.34 -3.60 12.67
CA LYS A 113 17.00 -2.68 13.60
C LYS A 113 16.69 -1.28 13.12
N VAL A 114 15.80 -0.62 13.84
CA VAL A 114 15.57 0.81 13.68
C VAL A 114 16.72 1.53 14.38
N SER A 115 17.57 2.20 13.61
CA SER A 115 18.43 3.25 14.15
C SER A 115 17.50 4.36 14.65
N ASN A 116 17.11 4.32 15.92
CA ASN A 116 16.22 5.32 16.52
C ASN A 116 16.97 6.67 16.59
N ALA A 117 16.87 7.50 15.56
CA ALA A 117 17.15 8.92 15.67
C ALA A 117 15.84 9.65 16.00
N LEU A 118 15.54 9.83 17.30
CA LEU A 118 14.50 10.75 17.75
C LEU A 118 14.95 12.19 17.46
N ARG A 119 14.43 12.82 16.40
CA ARG A 119 14.65 14.25 16.13
C ARG A 119 13.31 14.96 15.98
N SER A 120 13.02 15.89 16.88
CA SER A 120 11.96 16.88 16.73
C SER A 120 12.51 18.07 15.92
N ARG A 121 12.22 18.18 14.62
CA ARG A 121 12.69 19.32 13.80
C ARG A 121 11.65 19.79 12.80
N LEU A 122 11.56 21.12 12.66
CA LEU A 122 10.78 21.82 11.64
C LEU A 122 11.23 21.37 10.25
N ARG A 123 10.29 21.18 9.32
CA ARG A 123 10.55 20.76 7.94
C ARG A 123 11.38 21.82 7.21
N SER A 124 12.67 21.57 7.02
CA SER A 124 13.50 22.28 6.03
C SER A 124 13.48 21.52 4.71
N ASN A 125 13.52 22.24 3.59
CA ASN A 125 13.57 21.66 2.24
C ASN A 125 14.81 20.76 2.03
N GLU A 126 15.89 20.98 2.80
CA GLU A 126 17.12 20.20 2.73
C GLU A 126 16.91 18.72 3.10
N HIS A 127 16.11 18.42 4.12
CA HIS A 127 15.86 17.03 4.53
C HIS A 127 15.00 16.25 3.53
N GLU A 128 14.09 16.90 2.81
CA GLU A 128 13.32 16.23 1.74
C GLU A 128 14.23 15.80 0.59
N THR A 129 15.28 16.56 0.29
CA THR A 129 16.28 16.18 -0.72
C THR A 129 17.17 15.01 -0.26
N GLU A 130 17.53 14.97 1.02
CA GLU A 130 18.29 13.86 1.61
C GLU A 130 17.48 12.55 1.65
N ASP A 131 16.21 12.63 2.07
CA ASP A 131 15.32 11.47 2.14
C ASP A 131 15.00 10.94 0.74
N ARG A 132 14.74 11.82 -0.22
CA ARG A 132 14.61 11.44 -1.63
C ARG A 132 15.87 10.73 -2.14
N GLY A 133 17.04 11.29 -1.88
CA GLY A 133 18.32 10.68 -2.27
C GLY A 133 18.58 9.34 -1.59
N TYR A 134 18.09 9.15 -0.36
CA TYR A 134 18.14 7.86 0.32
C TYR A 134 17.18 6.83 -0.32
N ILE A 135 15.94 7.22 -0.61
CA ILE A 135 14.95 6.34 -1.27
C ILE A 135 15.44 5.94 -2.67
N GLU A 136 15.98 6.88 -3.45
CA GLU A 136 16.57 6.60 -4.76
C GLU A 136 17.75 5.62 -4.65
N ARG A 137 18.61 5.76 -3.64
CA ARG A 137 19.72 4.82 -3.39
C ARG A 137 19.24 3.43 -2.99
N CYS A 138 18.20 3.31 -2.16
CA CYS A 138 17.69 2.03 -1.67
C CYS A 138 16.85 1.27 -2.72
N PHE A 139 16.02 1.98 -3.49
CA PHE A 139 15.01 1.36 -4.35
C PHE A 139 15.21 1.65 -5.85
N GLY A 140 16.18 2.49 -6.20
CA GLY A 140 16.43 2.94 -7.57
C GLY A 140 15.63 4.17 -7.95
N ARG A 141 15.93 4.67 -9.16
CA ARG A 141 15.32 5.86 -9.75
C ARG A 141 13.83 5.71 -9.97
N SER A 142 13.12 6.83 -9.86
CA SER A 142 11.71 6.84 -10.20
C SER A 142 11.49 6.69 -11.71
N ILE A 143 10.42 5.98 -12.09
CA ILE A 143 9.95 5.89 -13.48
C ILE A 143 9.31 7.20 -13.97
N TYR A 144 8.94 8.10 -13.07
CA TYR A 144 8.37 9.40 -13.41
C TYR A 144 9.41 10.51 -13.26
N SER A 145 9.32 11.52 -14.11
CA SER A 145 10.12 12.74 -13.94
C SER A 145 9.78 13.44 -12.62
N PRO A 146 10.72 14.20 -12.02
CA PRO A 146 10.47 14.93 -10.78
C PRO A 146 9.20 15.77 -10.80
N ASP A 147 8.94 16.48 -11.91
CA ASP A 147 7.76 17.34 -12.07
C ASP A 147 6.46 16.52 -12.11
N LYS A 148 6.48 15.36 -12.78
CA LYS A 148 5.31 14.48 -12.84
C LYS A 148 5.04 13.86 -11.47
N LEU A 149 6.09 13.43 -10.78
CA LEU A 149 5.98 12.87 -9.43
C LEU A 149 5.42 13.89 -8.44
N ALA A 150 5.90 15.15 -8.47
CA ALA A 150 5.36 16.22 -7.64
C ALA A 150 3.86 16.49 -7.92
N ARG A 151 3.43 16.45 -9.19
CA ARG A 151 2.01 16.57 -9.55
C ARG A 151 1.17 15.41 -9.03
N ILE A 152 1.67 14.18 -9.15
CA ILE A 152 1.01 12.99 -8.62
C ILE A 152 0.86 13.10 -7.10
N GLU A 153 1.92 13.51 -6.39
CA GLU A 153 1.88 13.72 -4.95
C GLU A 153 0.88 14.81 -4.55
N GLN A 154 0.86 15.95 -5.25
CA GLN A 154 -0.10 17.02 -4.98
C GLN A 154 -1.56 16.55 -5.15
N GLN A 155 -1.83 15.66 -6.10
CA GLN A 155 -3.16 15.10 -6.34
C GLN A 155 -3.54 14.01 -5.33
N LEU A 156 -2.60 13.11 -5.01
CA LEU A 156 -2.89 11.87 -4.27
C LEU A 156 -2.57 11.95 -2.77
N CYS A 157 -1.57 12.72 -2.36
CA CYS A 157 -1.12 12.86 -0.97
C CYS A 157 -1.94 13.94 -0.23
N THR A 158 -3.26 13.74 -0.17
CA THR A 158 -4.22 14.67 0.45
C THR A 158 -4.89 14.05 1.68
N GLY A 159 -5.42 14.90 2.57
CA GLY A 159 -6.09 14.46 3.80
C GLY A 159 -5.13 13.74 4.76
N ASN A 160 -5.43 12.49 5.11
CA ASN A 160 -4.61 11.67 6.03
C ASN A 160 -3.22 11.30 5.46
N HIS A 161 -2.94 11.65 4.20
CA HIS A 161 -1.66 11.43 3.54
C HIS A 161 -0.89 12.73 3.26
N LEU A 162 -1.33 13.85 3.84
CA LEU A 162 -0.63 15.12 3.69
C LEU A 162 0.81 15.01 4.23
N GLY A 163 1.78 15.51 3.46
CA GLY A 163 3.21 15.44 3.81
C GLY A 163 3.84 14.05 3.67
N CYS A 164 3.12 13.09 3.08
CA CYS A 164 3.66 11.83 2.59
C CYS A 164 4.02 11.95 1.10
N HIS A 165 4.88 11.04 0.65
CA HIS A 165 5.41 11.04 -0.71
C HIS A 165 5.16 9.69 -1.39
N LEU A 166 5.17 9.68 -2.72
CA LEU A 166 4.99 8.49 -3.53
C LEU A 166 6.25 8.26 -4.37
N TRP A 167 6.75 7.04 -4.39
CA TRP A 167 7.92 6.68 -5.21
C TRP A 167 7.61 5.48 -6.08
N PHE A 168 7.75 5.62 -7.40
CA PHE A 168 7.48 4.54 -8.35
C PHE A 168 8.76 4.11 -9.01
N THR A 169 9.15 2.84 -8.93
CA THR A 169 10.46 2.34 -9.41
C THR A 169 10.33 0.97 -10.08
N LYS A 170 11.28 0.61 -10.95
CA LYS A 170 11.46 -0.77 -11.45
C LYS A 170 12.55 -1.54 -10.69
N GLY A 171 13.06 -0.95 -9.61
CA GLY A 171 14.26 -1.40 -8.90
C GLY A 171 15.51 -0.69 -9.39
N ALA A 172 16.66 -1.02 -8.79
CA ALA A 172 17.92 -0.39 -9.12
C ALA A 172 18.42 -0.80 -10.51
N SER A 173 18.61 0.18 -11.38
CA SER A 173 19.70 0.12 -12.36
C SER A 173 20.92 0.64 -11.63
N ALA A 174 21.99 -0.15 -11.53
CA ALA A 174 23.23 0.26 -10.89
C ALA A 174 23.70 1.60 -11.48
N SER A 175 23.41 2.71 -10.79
CA SER A 175 23.99 4.00 -11.11
C SER A 175 25.22 4.16 -10.25
N ASP A 176 26.35 4.51 -10.89
CA ASP A 176 27.70 4.67 -10.33
C ASP A 176 27.86 5.71 -9.20
N GLN A 177 26.78 6.10 -8.52
CA GLN A 177 26.86 6.95 -7.34
C GLN A 177 27.32 6.12 -6.15
N LEU A 178 28.31 6.66 -5.42
CA LEU A 178 28.90 6.15 -4.18
C LEU A 178 27.85 5.46 -3.30
N ILE A 179 27.78 4.14 -3.41
CA ILE A 179 26.86 3.31 -2.64
C ILE A 179 27.36 3.38 -1.20
N SER A 180 26.55 3.97 -0.31
CA SER A 180 26.83 3.93 1.13
C SER A 180 26.89 2.46 1.57
N ALA A 181 27.76 2.13 2.53
CA ALA A 181 27.89 0.77 3.05
C ALA A 181 26.53 0.17 3.50
N ASP A 182 25.63 0.99 4.02
CA ASP A 182 24.30 0.55 4.44
C ASP A 182 23.37 0.23 3.25
N THR A 183 23.46 1.02 2.18
CA THR A 183 22.72 0.75 0.93
C THR A 183 23.24 -0.51 0.26
N GLN A 184 24.55 -0.74 0.28
CA GLN A 184 25.16 -1.94 -0.26
C GLN A 184 24.68 -3.20 0.47
N ARG A 185 24.66 -3.18 1.81
CA ARG A 185 24.12 -4.26 2.63
C ARG A 185 22.66 -4.58 2.29
N LEU A 186 21.84 -3.55 2.03
CA LEU A 186 20.46 -3.74 1.64
C LEU A 186 20.34 -4.47 0.29
N TYR A 187 21.18 -4.13 -0.69
CA TYR A 187 21.23 -4.86 -1.97
C TYR A 187 21.66 -6.32 -1.78
N GLU A 188 22.71 -6.57 -1.00
CA GLU A 188 23.19 -7.91 -0.69
C GLU A 188 22.08 -8.75 -0.03
N GLN A 189 21.36 -8.20 0.94
CA GLN A 189 20.23 -8.86 1.59
C GLN A 189 19.06 -9.13 0.63
N ALA A 190 18.74 -8.17 -0.24
CA ALA A 190 17.69 -8.34 -1.23
C ALA A 190 18.06 -9.43 -2.25
N GLU A 191 19.33 -9.52 -2.67
CA GLU A 191 19.84 -10.57 -3.55
C GLU A 191 19.84 -11.94 -2.87
N GLU A 192 20.29 -12.02 -1.61
CA GLU A 192 20.21 -13.24 -0.81
C GLU A 192 18.76 -13.72 -0.67
N GLN A 193 17.84 -12.82 -0.34
CA GLN A 193 16.42 -13.18 -0.26
C GLN A 193 15.89 -13.65 -1.61
N ALA A 194 16.27 -13.00 -2.71
CA ALA A 194 15.86 -13.43 -4.04
C ALA A 194 16.42 -14.84 -4.38
N LYS A 195 17.60 -15.21 -3.88
CA LYS A 195 18.13 -16.59 -3.99
C LYS A 195 17.30 -17.56 -3.16
N LEU A 196 16.95 -17.21 -1.92
CA LEU A 196 16.08 -18.03 -1.05
C LEU A 196 14.70 -18.25 -1.67
N ASN A 197 14.08 -17.21 -2.23
CA ASN A 197 12.78 -17.29 -2.90
C ASN A 197 12.81 -18.28 -4.08
N ARG A 198 13.86 -18.21 -4.91
CA ARG A 198 14.06 -19.13 -6.04
C ARG A 198 14.34 -20.56 -5.56
N ALA A 199 15.16 -20.71 -4.53
CA ALA A 199 15.47 -22.02 -3.95
C ALA A 199 14.22 -22.66 -3.35
N ALA A 200 13.39 -21.89 -2.63
CA ALA A 200 12.14 -22.36 -2.08
C ALA A 200 11.18 -22.86 -3.18
N PHE A 201 11.06 -22.11 -4.28
CA PHE A 201 10.27 -22.57 -5.44
C PHE A 201 10.86 -23.83 -6.08
N ALA A 202 12.18 -23.98 -6.12
CA ALA A 202 12.83 -25.14 -6.70
C ALA A 202 12.70 -26.41 -5.83
N ARG A 203 12.58 -26.27 -4.50
CA ARG A 203 12.44 -27.41 -3.57
C ARG A 203 11.19 -28.23 -3.85
N ASP A 204 10.05 -27.55 -4.04
CA ASP A 204 8.74 -28.19 -4.26
C ASP A 204 8.23 -27.94 -5.69
N LEU A 205 9.12 -28.08 -6.68
CA LEU A 205 8.87 -27.72 -8.06
C LEU A 205 7.63 -28.42 -8.65
N ASP A 206 7.48 -29.73 -8.42
CA ASP A 206 6.38 -30.52 -8.96
C ASP A 206 5.02 -30.07 -8.42
N LEU A 207 4.97 -29.73 -7.13
CA LEU A 207 3.77 -29.19 -6.48
C LEU A 207 3.41 -27.83 -7.07
N HIS A 208 4.40 -26.94 -7.21
CA HIS A 208 4.16 -25.60 -7.76
C HIS A 208 3.79 -25.63 -9.24
N GLN A 209 4.39 -26.52 -10.04
CA GLN A 209 4.01 -26.74 -11.43
C GLN A 209 2.59 -27.30 -11.55
N SER A 210 2.21 -28.25 -10.69
CA SER A 210 0.84 -28.78 -10.63
C SER A 210 -0.16 -27.69 -10.25
N ALA A 211 0.17 -26.84 -9.28
CA ALA A 211 -0.67 -25.72 -8.87
C ALA A 211 -0.85 -24.69 -9.99
N LEU A 212 0.24 -24.36 -10.69
CA LEU A 212 0.23 -23.47 -11.85
C LEU A 212 -0.63 -24.03 -12.98
N ALA A 213 -0.45 -25.30 -13.33
CA ALA A 213 -1.24 -25.96 -14.37
C ALA A 213 -2.73 -25.93 -14.02
N ARG A 214 -3.09 -26.37 -12.80
CA ARG A 214 -4.47 -26.38 -12.33
C ARG A 214 -5.11 -24.99 -12.36
N LEU A 215 -4.41 -23.97 -11.86
CA LEU A 215 -4.92 -22.59 -11.85
C LEU A 215 -5.08 -22.05 -13.28
N SER A 216 -4.12 -22.32 -14.16
CA SER A 216 -4.17 -21.88 -15.56
C SER A 216 -5.34 -22.54 -16.31
N GLU A 217 -5.58 -23.84 -16.09
CA GLU A 217 -6.74 -24.53 -16.66
C GLU A 217 -8.05 -23.97 -16.12
N GLN A 218 -8.14 -23.70 -14.81
CA GLN A 218 -9.34 -23.09 -14.22
C GLN A 218 -9.64 -21.72 -14.82
N ILE A 219 -8.63 -20.85 -14.94
CA ILE A 219 -8.79 -19.52 -15.55
C ILE A 219 -9.19 -19.66 -17.02
N ARG A 220 -8.52 -20.53 -17.79
CA ARG A 220 -8.82 -20.75 -19.21
C ARG A 220 -10.26 -21.25 -19.40
N ASN A 221 -10.69 -22.22 -18.60
CA ASN A 221 -12.05 -22.76 -18.67
C ASN A 221 -13.10 -21.70 -18.32
N CYS A 222 -12.87 -20.90 -17.29
CA CYS A 222 -13.76 -19.79 -16.94
C CYS A 222 -13.84 -18.76 -18.09
N LEU A 223 -12.71 -18.41 -18.71
CA LEU A 223 -12.69 -17.53 -19.86
C LEU A 223 -13.49 -18.11 -21.03
N LEU A 224 -13.31 -19.40 -21.35
CA LEU A 224 -14.03 -20.09 -22.43
C LEU A 224 -15.55 -20.16 -22.18
N VAL A 225 -15.99 -20.45 -20.96
CA VAL A 225 -17.43 -20.55 -20.63
C VAL A 225 -18.12 -19.18 -20.73
N HIS A 226 -17.42 -18.12 -20.32
CA HIS A 226 -17.96 -16.76 -20.34
C HIS A 226 -17.61 -15.97 -21.61
N GLN A 227 -17.05 -16.63 -22.63
CA GLN A 227 -16.84 -16.01 -23.93
C GLN A 227 -18.19 -15.63 -24.55
N GLN A 228 -18.41 -14.32 -24.67
CA GLN A 228 -19.41 -13.79 -25.59
C GLN A 228 -18.69 -13.46 -26.89
N PRO A 229 -19.12 -13.99 -28.05
CA PRO A 229 -18.54 -13.62 -29.33
C PRO A 229 -18.71 -12.12 -29.54
N GLU A 230 -17.60 -11.38 -29.52
CA GLU A 230 -17.61 -9.95 -29.75
C GLU A 230 -17.83 -9.70 -31.24
N ARG A 231 -18.83 -8.87 -31.56
CA ARG A 231 -19.17 -8.53 -32.95
C ARG A 231 -18.38 -7.30 -33.36
N ILE A 232 -17.36 -7.50 -34.18
CA ILE A 232 -16.51 -6.42 -34.68
C ILE A 232 -16.98 -5.92 -36.06
N PRO A 233 -16.85 -4.62 -36.37
CA PRO A 233 -17.13 -4.09 -37.69
C PRO A 233 -16.25 -4.74 -38.77
N ALA A 234 -16.87 -5.16 -39.86
CA ALA A 234 -16.26 -5.86 -40.97
C ALA A 234 -16.89 -5.44 -42.30
N ARG A 235 -16.23 -5.77 -43.41
CA ARG A 235 -16.71 -5.52 -44.78
C ARG A 235 -17.73 -6.55 -45.27
N GLN A 236 -17.84 -7.66 -44.56
CA GLN A 236 -18.71 -8.78 -44.88
C GLN A 236 -19.18 -9.42 -43.58
N GLY A 237 -20.39 -9.98 -43.57
CA GLY A 237 -21.00 -10.61 -42.41
C GLY A 237 -22.45 -10.17 -42.23
N TRP A 238 -22.87 -9.99 -40.98
CA TRP A 238 -24.23 -9.54 -40.64
C TRP A 238 -24.33 -8.03 -40.75
N LEU A 239 -25.26 -7.51 -41.54
CA LEU A 239 -25.41 -6.06 -41.73
C LEU A 239 -25.80 -5.36 -40.41
N ASP A 240 -25.04 -4.33 -40.02
CA ASP A 240 -25.38 -3.44 -38.91
C ASP A 240 -26.18 -2.25 -39.46
N GLY A 241 -27.52 -2.34 -39.35
CA GLY A 241 -28.45 -1.31 -39.80
C GLY A 241 -28.14 0.09 -39.25
N THR A 242 -27.51 0.18 -38.08
CA THR A 242 -27.16 1.47 -37.45
C THR A 242 -25.95 2.15 -38.10
N LYS A 243 -25.14 1.41 -38.88
CA LYS A 243 -23.89 1.88 -39.49
C LYS A 243 -23.95 1.98 -41.02
N VAL A 244 -25.04 1.56 -41.66
CA VAL A 244 -25.20 1.55 -43.12
C VAL A 244 -24.93 2.92 -43.76
N TRP A 245 -25.29 4.02 -43.08
CA TRP A 245 -25.08 5.38 -43.54
C TRP A 245 -23.59 5.77 -43.72
N ARG A 246 -22.65 5.02 -43.11
CA ARG A 246 -21.21 5.31 -43.17
C ARG A 246 -20.62 5.07 -44.56
N GLU A 247 -21.15 4.12 -45.32
CA GLU A 247 -20.66 3.84 -46.68
C GLU A 247 -20.93 5.03 -47.63
N PRO A 248 -22.16 5.57 -47.75
CA PRO A 248 -22.41 6.69 -48.65
C PRO A 248 -21.84 8.03 -48.16
N VAL A 249 -21.69 8.23 -46.84
CA VAL A 249 -21.25 9.52 -46.27
C VAL A 249 -19.74 9.58 -46.03
N LEU A 250 -19.15 8.48 -45.56
CA LEU A 250 -17.75 8.42 -45.12
C LEU A 250 -16.90 7.48 -46.00
N HIS A 251 -17.49 6.83 -47.02
CA HIS A 251 -16.83 5.79 -47.83
C HIS A 251 -16.21 4.67 -46.98
N ASP A 252 -16.81 4.39 -45.81
CA ASP A 252 -16.39 3.31 -44.91
C ASP A 252 -17.29 2.09 -45.12
N ASP A 253 -16.76 1.10 -45.85
CA ASP A 253 -17.45 -0.13 -46.23
C ASP A 253 -17.58 -1.15 -45.08
N ARG A 254 -17.11 -0.84 -43.87
CA ARG A 254 -17.21 -1.70 -42.68
C ARG A 254 -18.56 -1.59 -41.97
N VAL A 255 -19.63 -1.83 -42.72
CA VAL A 255 -21.03 -1.74 -42.25
C VAL A 255 -21.59 -3.10 -41.79
N PHE A 256 -20.80 -4.16 -41.87
CA PHE A 256 -21.16 -5.50 -41.41
C PHE A 256 -20.53 -5.80 -40.06
N LEU A 257 -21.01 -6.83 -39.39
CA LEU A 257 -20.47 -7.39 -38.17
C LEU A 257 -19.98 -8.80 -38.43
N ARG A 258 -18.76 -9.09 -37.98
CA ARG A 258 -18.18 -10.43 -37.94
C ARG A 258 -17.94 -10.80 -36.49
N SER A 259 -18.15 -12.06 -36.14
CA SER A 259 -17.69 -12.59 -34.86
C SER A 259 -16.16 -12.59 -34.86
N ASP A 260 -15.54 -11.96 -33.87
CA ASP A 260 -14.10 -12.12 -33.66
C ASP A 260 -13.85 -13.46 -32.95
N GLU A 261 -13.04 -14.31 -33.58
CA GLU A 261 -12.65 -15.61 -33.01
C GLU A 261 -11.43 -15.45 -32.09
N GLU A 262 -10.62 -14.40 -32.25
CA GLU A 262 -9.46 -14.12 -31.39
C GLU A 262 -9.88 -13.34 -30.12
N SER A 263 -10.53 -14.04 -29.20
CA SER A 263 -10.88 -13.48 -27.89
C SER A 263 -9.63 -13.16 -27.06
N ARG A 264 -9.22 -11.89 -27.04
CA ARG A 264 -8.28 -11.39 -26.02
C ARG A 264 -9.05 -11.03 -24.75
N PRO A 265 -8.53 -11.36 -23.55
CA PRO A 265 -9.15 -10.91 -22.31
C PRO A 265 -9.27 -9.38 -22.31
N GLY A 266 -10.50 -8.85 -22.27
CA GLY A 266 -10.77 -7.40 -22.31
C GLY A 266 -10.43 -6.65 -21.02
N PHE A 267 -9.57 -7.21 -20.16
CA PHE A 267 -9.17 -6.63 -18.88
C PHE A 267 -7.69 -6.91 -18.58
N ALA A 268 -7.08 -6.03 -17.80
CA ALA A 268 -5.73 -6.18 -17.27
C ALA A 268 -5.77 -6.41 -15.75
N VAL A 269 -4.74 -7.06 -15.22
CA VAL A 269 -4.62 -7.36 -13.78
C VAL A 269 -3.38 -6.69 -13.20
N ASP A 270 -3.55 -5.94 -12.13
CA ASP A 270 -2.45 -5.50 -11.27
C ASP A 270 -2.43 -6.39 -10.02
N LEU A 271 -1.31 -7.07 -9.77
CA LEU A 271 -1.07 -7.85 -8.56
C LEU A 271 -0.15 -7.06 -7.63
N MET A 272 -0.69 -6.62 -6.50
CA MET A 272 0.04 -5.87 -5.48
C MET A 272 0.44 -6.76 -4.31
N LEU A 273 1.73 -6.79 -4.00
CA LEU A 273 2.33 -7.56 -2.91
C LEU A 273 2.72 -6.60 -1.79
N ASP A 274 2.13 -6.76 -0.61
CA ASP A 274 2.57 -6.03 0.58
C ASP A 274 3.97 -6.48 0.95
N ALA A 275 4.93 -5.56 0.88
CA ALA A 275 6.33 -5.80 1.19
C ALA A 275 6.73 -5.14 2.51
N SER A 276 5.80 -4.97 3.46
CA SER A 276 6.11 -4.44 4.78
C SER A 276 6.81 -5.48 5.69
N ALA A 277 7.41 -5.01 6.77
CA ALA A 277 8.20 -5.85 7.68
C ALA A 277 7.39 -6.98 8.35
N SER A 278 6.06 -6.86 8.46
CA SER A 278 5.23 -7.95 8.98
C SER A 278 5.32 -9.22 8.12
N ARG A 279 5.69 -9.08 6.84
CA ARG A 279 5.85 -10.17 5.88
C ARG A 279 7.23 -10.82 5.85
N LEU A 280 8.18 -10.38 6.67
CA LEU A 280 9.56 -10.89 6.66
C LEU A 280 9.66 -12.41 6.83
N HIS A 281 8.75 -13.01 7.60
CA HIS A 281 8.74 -14.44 7.92
C HIS A 281 8.11 -15.33 6.83
N CYS A 282 7.47 -14.74 5.82
CA CYS A 282 6.74 -15.47 4.77
C CYS A 282 7.08 -15.00 3.35
N GLN A 283 8.27 -14.41 3.15
CA GLN A 283 8.66 -13.83 1.87
C GLN A 283 8.73 -14.85 0.74
N GLU A 284 9.25 -16.05 1.01
CA GLU A 284 9.34 -17.13 0.03
C GLU A 284 7.94 -17.54 -0.44
N ALA A 285 6.99 -17.69 0.49
CA ALA A 285 5.62 -18.07 0.19
C ALA A 285 4.91 -16.99 -0.65
N ILE A 286 5.05 -15.71 -0.28
CA ILE A 286 4.46 -14.59 -1.03
C ILE A 286 5.05 -14.50 -2.44
N ALA A 287 6.36 -14.66 -2.59
CA ALA A 287 7.02 -14.66 -3.89
C ALA A 287 6.54 -15.82 -4.77
N ILE A 288 6.41 -17.03 -4.22
CA ILE A 288 5.89 -18.21 -4.92
C ILE A 288 4.43 -17.98 -5.35
N GLN A 289 3.56 -17.53 -4.43
CA GLN A 289 2.15 -17.25 -4.73
C GLN A 289 2.02 -16.18 -5.81
N GLY A 290 2.79 -15.10 -5.69
CA GLY A 290 2.83 -14.03 -6.69
C GLY A 290 3.28 -14.53 -8.06
N TYR A 291 4.29 -15.39 -8.11
CA TYR A 291 4.76 -16.01 -9.35
C TYR A 291 3.68 -16.91 -9.98
N ILE A 292 3.06 -17.79 -9.20
CA ILE A 292 2.02 -18.72 -9.69
C ILE A 292 0.85 -17.92 -10.26
N LEU A 293 0.35 -16.91 -9.54
CA LEU A 293 -0.75 -16.05 -10.01
C LEU A 293 -0.38 -15.32 -11.31
N ALA A 294 0.77 -14.64 -11.33
CA ALA A 294 1.21 -13.88 -12.49
C ALA A 294 1.44 -14.79 -13.71
N LYS A 295 2.06 -15.96 -13.51
CA LYS A 295 2.34 -16.88 -14.60
C LYS A 295 1.07 -17.53 -15.13
N SER A 296 0.13 -17.92 -14.27
CA SER A 296 -1.17 -18.46 -14.70
C SER A 296 -1.98 -17.45 -15.51
N LEU A 297 -2.09 -16.21 -15.04
CA LEU A 297 -2.76 -15.13 -15.79
C LEU A 297 -2.10 -14.87 -17.15
N ALA A 298 -0.78 -14.73 -17.18
CA ALA A 298 -0.03 -14.52 -18.41
C ALA A 298 -0.18 -15.68 -19.40
N SER A 299 -0.25 -16.92 -18.91
CA SER A 299 -0.43 -18.13 -19.74
C SER A 299 -1.83 -18.22 -20.35
N CYS A 300 -2.81 -17.50 -19.78
CA CYS A 300 -4.15 -17.32 -20.32
C CYS A 300 -4.29 -16.08 -21.20
N GLY A 301 -3.18 -15.39 -21.52
CA GLY A 301 -3.20 -14.18 -22.36
C GLY A 301 -3.70 -12.91 -21.65
N ILE A 302 -3.88 -12.95 -20.32
CA ILE A 302 -4.30 -11.78 -19.54
C ILE A 302 -3.07 -10.91 -19.24
N PRO A 303 -3.06 -9.62 -19.63
CA PRO A 303 -2.00 -8.69 -19.25
C PRO A 303 -1.94 -8.56 -17.73
N VAL A 304 -0.78 -8.85 -17.14
CA VAL A 304 -0.57 -8.76 -15.69
C VAL A 304 0.65 -7.90 -15.36
N ARG A 305 0.54 -7.02 -14.36
CA ARG A 305 1.67 -6.34 -13.71
C ARG A 305 1.79 -6.84 -12.27
N VAL A 306 3.01 -7.03 -11.78
CA VAL A 306 3.27 -7.35 -10.37
C VAL A 306 4.04 -6.20 -9.75
N THR A 307 3.50 -5.64 -8.68
CA THR A 307 4.07 -4.50 -7.96
C THR A 307 4.18 -4.87 -6.48
N SER A 308 5.33 -4.62 -5.85
CA SER A 308 5.45 -4.68 -4.40
C SER A 308 5.39 -3.28 -3.81
N PHE A 309 4.85 -3.13 -2.60
CA PHE A 309 4.81 -1.81 -1.95
C PHE A 309 5.24 -1.86 -0.50
N CYS A 310 5.92 -0.81 -0.05
CA CYS A 310 6.25 -0.57 1.34
C CYS A 310 6.43 0.92 1.60
N SER A 311 6.52 1.32 2.86
CA SER A 311 6.69 2.70 3.26
C SER A 311 7.94 2.90 4.12
N LEU A 312 8.69 3.96 3.81
CA LEU A 312 9.92 4.31 4.49
C LEU A 312 10.11 5.83 4.49
N ARG A 313 10.46 6.43 5.64
CA ARG A 313 10.75 7.88 5.78
C ARG A 313 9.68 8.78 5.13
N GLY A 314 8.39 8.42 5.28
CA GLY A 314 7.28 9.16 4.69
C GLY A 314 7.04 8.92 3.19
N TYR A 315 7.88 8.14 2.51
CA TYR A 315 7.67 7.69 1.14
C TYR A 315 6.95 6.34 1.12
N THR A 316 5.86 6.23 0.36
CA THR A 316 5.29 4.94 -0.04
C THR A 316 5.87 4.56 -1.40
N VAL A 317 6.70 3.53 -1.40
CA VAL A 317 7.42 3.03 -2.56
C VAL A 317 6.60 1.92 -3.23
N LEU A 318 6.30 2.08 -4.51
CA LEU A 318 5.72 1.07 -5.39
C LEU A 318 6.79 0.60 -6.37
N ARG A 319 7.26 -0.63 -6.16
CA ARG A 319 8.28 -1.27 -6.99
C ARG A 319 7.62 -2.25 -7.96
N ILE A 320 7.71 -1.97 -9.26
CA ILE A 320 7.25 -2.87 -10.30
C ILE A 320 8.28 -4.00 -10.43
N LEU A 321 7.85 -5.22 -10.10
CA LEU A 321 8.65 -6.44 -10.25
C LEU A 321 8.51 -7.01 -11.66
N LYS A 322 7.30 -6.92 -12.25
CA LYS A 322 6.99 -7.39 -13.60
C LYS A 322 5.99 -6.43 -14.24
N ASP A 323 6.32 -5.83 -15.37
CA ASP A 323 5.43 -4.92 -16.11
C ASP A 323 4.61 -5.66 -17.18
N PHE A 324 3.63 -4.99 -17.79
CA PHE A 324 2.77 -5.60 -18.81
C PHE A 324 3.54 -6.03 -20.08
N GLY A 325 4.55 -5.26 -20.46
CA GLY A 325 5.37 -5.52 -21.66
C GLY A 325 6.50 -6.54 -21.46
N ASP A 326 6.74 -6.97 -20.22
CA ASP A 326 7.88 -7.83 -19.89
C ASP A 326 7.59 -9.29 -20.32
N LYS A 327 8.09 -9.67 -21.50
CA LYS A 327 8.01 -11.06 -21.97
C LYS A 327 8.81 -11.97 -21.05
N ASN A 328 8.14 -12.98 -20.47
CA ASN A 328 8.73 -13.92 -19.49
C ASN A 328 9.27 -13.25 -18.22
N GLY A 329 8.81 -12.02 -17.90
CA GLY A 329 9.24 -11.27 -16.72
C GLY A 329 8.72 -11.84 -15.39
N GLU A 330 7.90 -12.90 -15.39
CA GLU A 330 7.28 -13.41 -14.16
C GLU A 330 8.31 -13.87 -13.13
N ARG A 331 9.48 -14.35 -13.58
CA ARG A 331 10.57 -14.73 -12.67
C ARG A 331 11.13 -13.58 -11.85
N ASN A 332 10.91 -12.33 -12.27
CA ASN A 332 11.32 -11.16 -11.50
C ASN A 332 10.49 -10.98 -10.23
N VAL A 333 9.34 -11.65 -10.10
CA VAL A 333 8.56 -11.69 -8.86
C VAL A 333 9.38 -12.28 -7.71
N PHE A 334 10.33 -13.17 -7.98
CA PHE A 334 11.24 -13.69 -6.96
C PHE A 334 12.22 -12.64 -6.41
N ASN A 335 12.33 -11.46 -7.02
CA ASN A 335 13.03 -10.31 -6.45
C ASN A 335 12.19 -9.56 -5.40
N TYR A 336 11.01 -10.08 -5.05
CA TYR A 336 10.22 -9.62 -3.92
C TYR A 336 11.06 -9.65 -2.63
N PHE A 337 11.05 -8.53 -1.94
CA PHE A 337 11.81 -8.30 -0.73
C PHE A 337 10.98 -7.42 0.20
N ALA A 338 10.70 -7.92 1.40
CA ALA A 338 9.93 -7.22 2.40
C ALA A 338 10.85 -6.34 3.25
N ALA A 339 10.48 -5.07 3.39
CA ALA A 339 11.20 -4.07 4.15
C ALA A 339 10.27 -2.89 4.54
N GLY A 340 10.59 -2.20 5.63
CA GLY A 340 9.87 -0.99 6.03
C GLY A 340 8.45 -1.24 6.55
N TRP A 341 7.56 -0.28 6.38
CA TRP A 341 6.22 -0.23 6.98
C TRP A 341 5.12 -0.36 5.94
N ASN A 342 3.87 -0.49 6.40
CA ASN A 342 2.71 -0.48 5.54
C ASN A 342 1.97 0.87 5.60
N ARG A 343 1.46 1.33 4.44
CA ARG A 343 0.51 2.45 4.28
C ARG A 343 -0.44 2.16 3.13
N ASP A 344 -1.28 1.13 3.27
CA ASP A 344 -2.17 0.62 2.21
C ASP A 344 -3.02 1.72 1.56
N GLY A 345 -3.57 2.65 2.35
CA GLY A 345 -4.41 3.72 1.82
C GLY A 345 -3.71 4.60 0.79
N LEU A 346 -2.41 4.91 1.00
CA LEU A 346 -1.62 5.67 0.04
C LEU A 346 -1.11 4.77 -1.09
N ALA A 347 -0.77 3.51 -0.81
CA ALA A 347 -0.37 2.54 -1.82
C ALA A 347 -1.49 2.29 -2.84
N LEU A 348 -2.74 2.18 -2.40
CA LEU A 348 -3.92 2.03 -3.28
C LEU A 348 -4.15 3.27 -4.16
N ARG A 349 -3.93 4.48 -3.62
CA ARG A 349 -3.96 5.71 -4.44
C ARG A 349 -2.86 5.69 -5.49
N GLY A 350 -1.64 5.29 -5.11
CA GLY A 350 -0.52 5.12 -6.02
C GLY A 350 -0.80 4.06 -7.09
N ALA A 351 -1.46 2.96 -6.74
CA ALA A 351 -1.89 1.93 -7.69
C ALA A 351 -2.83 2.51 -8.75
N GLY A 352 -3.75 3.41 -8.35
CA GLY A 352 -4.62 4.14 -9.28
C GLY A 352 -3.83 4.94 -10.34
N GLU A 353 -2.67 5.49 -10.00
CA GLU A 353 -1.80 6.13 -10.98
C GLU A 353 -1.13 5.13 -11.92
N LEU A 354 -0.68 3.98 -11.41
CA LEU A 354 -0.09 2.91 -12.23
C LEU A 354 -1.09 2.33 -13.23
N ILE A 355 -2.35 2.15 -12.82
CA ILE A 355 -3.43 1.61 -13.64
C ILE A 355 -3.69 2.46 -14.89
N LYS A 356 -3.46 3.79 -14.84
CA LYS A 356 -3.62 4.67 -16.02
C LYS A 356 -2.75 4.27 -17.22
N SER A 357 -1.70 3.48 -16.99
CA SER A 357 -0.79 2.98 -18.03
C SER A 357 -1.12 1.58 -18.53
N ALA A 358 -2.16 0.94 -18.00
CA ALA A 358 -2.49 -0.44 -18.34
C ALA A 358 -3.16 -0.54 -19.73
N PRO A 359 -2.99 -1.67 -20.44
CA PRO A 359 -3.34 -1.81 -21.85
C PRO A 359 -4.82 -2.09 -22.14
N ALA A 360 -5.65 -2.28 -21.10
CA ALA A 360 -7.07 -2.59 -21.23
C ALA A 360 -7.91 -1.49 -20.57
N GLU A 361 -9.20 -1.39 -20.89
CA GLU A 361 -10.10 -0.41 -20.24
C GLU A 361 -10.57 -0.90 -18.85
N LYS A 362 -10.76 -2.21 -18.71
CA LYS A 362 -11.16 -2.83 -17.44
C LYS A 362 -9.93 -3.28 -16.68
N HIS A 363 -9.90 -3.02 -15.38
CA HIS A 363 -8.78 -3.35 -14.52
C HIS A 363 -9.23 -4.09 -13.27
N LEU A 364 -8.52 -5.17 -12.95
CA LEU A 364 -8.68 -5.90 -11.70
C LEU A 364 -7.41 -5.71 -10.86
N LEU A 365 -7.56 -5.16 -9.66
CA LEU A 365 -6.49 -5.09 -8.69
C LEU A 365 -6.62 -6.24 -7.69
N ILE A 366 -5.58 -7.07 -7.57
CA ILE A 366 -5.47 -8.13 -6.56
C ILE A 366 -4.42 -7.69 -5.55
N LEU A 367 -4.81 -7.54 -4.29
CA LEU A 367 -3.92 -7.13 -3.20
C LEU A 367 -3.64 -8.32 -2.27
N LEU A 368 -2.36 -8.63 -2.03
CA LEU A 368 -1.90 -9.63 -1.07
C LEU A 368 -1.30 -8.93 0.16
N THR A 369 -2.11 -8.71 1.19
CA THR A 369 -1.72 -8.12 2.50
C THR A 369 -2.16 -9.02 3.67
N ASP A 370 -1.54 -8.85 4.84
CA ASP A 370 -1.85 -9.55 6.10
C ASP A 370 -2.79 -8.74 7.00
N ALA A 371 -3.09 -7.49 6.60
CA ALA A 371 -3.95 -6.57 7.31
C ALA A 371 -5.45 -6.77 7.04
#